data_AF-A0A2W4LXV5-F1
#
_entry.id   AF-A0A2W4LXV5-F1
#
_cell.length_a   1.000
_cell.length_b   1.000
_cell.length_c   1.000
_cell.angle_alpha   90.00
_cell.angle_beta   90.00
_cell.angle_gamma   90.00
#
_symmetry.space_group_name_H-M   'P 1'
#
loop_
_entity.id
_entity.type
_entity.pdbx_description
1 polymer ?
#
loop_
_entity_poly.entity_id
_entity_poly.type
_entity_poly.pdbx_seq_one_letter_code
_entity_poly.pdbx_strand_id
1 'polypeptide(L)'
;MPVEGEDFEALRTLAELRRGILRYPMAVQAAFSALVREGRAFAETPEGAEWKRRLVAAKSTGRARMVWDVISLGAFGERASGPLPTVFLDALCEALRRPRLEHLLARLVDGR
;
A
#
# COMPACT_ATOMS: atom_id res chain seq x y z
N MET A 1 -2.56 2.62 -26.96
CA MET A 1 -1.53 3.67 -26.96
C MET A 1 -0.29 3.09 -26.33
N PRO A 2 0.88 3.14 -26.98
CA PRO A 2 2.12 2.68 -26.34
C PRO A 2 2.38 3.58 -25.13
N VAL A 3 2.65 2.99 -23.97
CA VAL A 3 3.04 3.72 -22.77
C VAL A 3 4.40 4.37 -23.06
N GLU A 4 4.49 5.68 -22.90
CA GLU A 4 5.73 6.44 -23.09
C GLU A 4 6.78 5.98 -22.06
N GLY A 5 8.08 6.20 -22.33
CA GLY A 5 9.16 5.64 -21.51
C GLY A 5 9.09 6.02 -20.01
N GLU A 6 8.59 7.21 -19.70
CA GLU A 6 8.41 7.71 -18.33
C GLU A 6 7.31 6.95 -17.57
N ASP A 7 6.19 6.64 -18.24
CA ASP A 7 5.10 5.86 -17.65
C ASP A 7 5.56 4.44 -17.31
N PHE A 8 6.42 3.86 -18.15
CA PHE A 8 6.97 2.53 -17.89
C PHE A 8 7.87 2.50 -16.65
N GLU A 9 8.70 3.53 -16.47
CA GLU A 9 9.54 3.66 -15.29
C GLU A 9 8.71 3.89 -14.01
N ALA A 10 7.67 4.72 -14.09
CA ALA A 10 6.74 4.91 -12.99
C ALA A 10 6.06 3.59 -12.61
N LEU A 11 5.52 2.85 -13.59
CA LEU A 11 4.88 1.55 -13.37
C LEU A 11 5.84 0.53 -12.73
N ARG A 12 7.09 0.47 -13.21
CA ARG A 12 8.14 -0.39 -12.63
C ARG A 12 8.40 -0.02 -11.16
N THR A 13 8.49 1.26 -10.86
CA THR A 13 8.72 1.75 -9.49
C THR A 13 7.57 1.37 -8.56
N LEU A 14 6.31 1.54 -8.99
CA LEU A 14 5.15 1.14 -8.20
C LEU A 14 5.08 -0.38 -8.01
N ALA A 15 5.49 -1.16 -9.02
CA ALA A 15 5.56 -2.62 -8.93
C ALA A 15 6.61 -3.09 -7.91
N GLU A 16 7.81 -2.49 -7.91
CA GLU A 16 8.86 -2.78 -6.93
C GLU A 16 8.44 -2.38 -5.51
N LEU A 17 7.79 -1.22 -5.36
CA LEU A 17 7.24 -0.79 -4.07
C LEU A 17 6.21 -1.81 -3.57
N ARG A 18 5.29 -2.25 -4.42
CA ARG A 18 4.29 -3.28 -4.07
C ARG A 18 4.95 -4.60 -3.68
N ARG A 19 6.00 -5.04 -4.39
CA ARG A 19 6.78 -6.23 -4.03
C ARG A 19 7.41 -6.08 -2.64
N GLY A 20 8.02 -4.94 -2.35
CA GLY A 20 8.59 -4.65 -1.03
C GLY A 20 7.54 -4.69 0.08
N ILE A 21 6.37 -4.10 -0.17
CA ILE A 21 5.24 -4.10 0.74
C ILE A 21 4.75 -5.52 1.06
N LEU A 22 4.58 -6.35 0.04
CA LEU A 22 4.14 -7.74 0.23
C LEU A 22 5.22 -8.62 0.87
N ARG A 23 6.49 -8.29 0.64
CA ARG A 23 7.63 -9.03 1.21
C ARG A 23 7.85 -8.73 2.69
N TYR A 24 7.58 -7.50 3.14
CA TYR A 24 7.84 -7.06 4.51
C TYR A 24 6.64 -6.34 5.15
N PRO A 25 5.45 -6.98 5.24
CA PRO A 25 4.22 -6.30 5.63
C PRO A 25 4.29 -5.70 7.05
N MET A 26 4.93 -6.39 8.00
CA MET A 26 5.09 -5.89 9.37
C MET A 26 5.99 -4.66 9.46
N ALA A 27 7.10 -4.64 8.72
CA ALA A 27 8.00 -3.50 8.68
C ALA A 27 7.31 -2.28 8.05
N VAL A 28 6.52 -2.50 6.99
CA VAL A 28 5.74 -1.44 6.33
C VAL A 28 4.64 -0.91 7.26
N GLN A 29 3.89 -1.75 7.96
CA GLN A 29 2.89 -1.29 8.94
C GLN A 29 3.53 -0.47 10.06
N ALA A 30 4.70 -0.90 10.58
CA ALA A 30 5.42 -0.17 11.61
C ALA A 30 5.90 1.21 11.10
N ALA A 31 6.50 1.25 9.91
CA ALA A 31 6.93 2.49 9.27
C ALA A 31 5.74 3.44 9.01
N PHE A 32 4.63 2.91 8.48
CA PHE A 32 3.41 3.67 8.26
C PHE A 32 2.87 4.28 9.56
N SER A 33 2.79 3.47 10.63
CA SER A 33 2.31 3.92 11.93
C SER A 33 3.20 5.02 12.53
N ALA A 34 4.53 4.89 12.38
CA ALA A 34 5.48 5.90 12.82
C ALA A 34 5.29 7.23 12.06
N LEU A 35 5.18 7.18 10.72
CA LEU A 35 4.96 8.34 9.87
C LEU A 35 3.64 9.05 10.17
N VAL A 36 2.55 8.29 10.41
CA VAL A 36 1.26 8.88 10.81
C VAL A 36 1.37 9.60 12.14
N ARG A 37 2.02 8.98 13.13
CA ARG A 37 2.22 9.60 14.45
C ARG A 37 3.03 10.90 14.35
N GLU A 38 4.12 10.89 13.59
CA GLU A 38 4.95 12.08 13.35
C GLU A 38 4.18 13.16 12.60
N GLY A 39 3.44 12.79 11.54
CA GLY A 39 2.60 13.73 10.79
C GLY A 39 1.51 14.37 11.64
N ARG A 40 0.91 13.62 12.58
CA ARG A 40 -0.04 14.18 13.56
C ARG A 40 0.65 15.17 14.50
N ALA A 41 1.79 14.79 15.07
CA ALA A 41 2.53 15.68 15.96
C ALA A 41 2.96 16.97 15.24
N PHE A 42 3.43 16.87 13.99
CA PHE A 42 3.78 18.03 13.18
C PHE A 42 2.56 18.90 12.89
N ALA A 43 1.40 18.30 12.57
CA ALA A 43 0.17 19.03 12.27
C ALA A 43 -0.38 19.89 13.43
N GLU A 44 0.03 19.62 14.68
CA GLU A 44 -0.31 20.46 15.84
C GLU A 44 0.59 21.70 15.97
N THR A 45 1.67 21.79 15.19
CA THR A 45 2.49 23.01 15.11
C THR A 45 1.83 24.04 14.18
N PRO A 46 2.10 25.35 14.31
CA PRO A 46 1.56 26.37 13.39
C PRO A 46 1.94 26.12 11.93
N GLU A 47 3.18 25.68 11.68
CA GLU A 47 3.68 25.34 10.36
C GLU A 47 2.97 24.09 9.81
N GLY A 48 2.90 23.02 10.59
CA GLY A 48 2.26 21.79 10.16
C GLY A 48 0.74 21.94 9.99
N ALA A 49 0.09 22.82 10.75
CA ALA A 49 -1.32 23.16 10.55
C ALA A 49 -1.54 23.82 9.19
N GLU A 50 -0.64 24.71 8.74
CA GLU A 50 -0.69 25.30 7.41
C GLU A 50 -0.46 24.24 6.32
N TRP A 51 0.53 23.37 6.48
CA TRP A 51 0.74 22.26 5.56
C TRP A 51 -0.45 21.32 5.46
N LYS A 52 -1.06 20.97 6.59
CA LYS A 52 -2.27 20.15 6.64
C LYS A 52 -3.41 20.79 5.86
N ARG A 53 -3.65 22.10 6.05
CA ARG A 53 -4.66 22.85 5.27
C ARG A 53 -4.37 22.78 3.77
N ARG A 54 -3.13 23.05 3.36
CA ARG A 54 -2.71 23.01 1.96
C ARG A 54 -2.86 21.62 1.34
N LEU A 55 -2.48 20.57 2.07
CA LEU A 55 -2.61 19.19 1.61
C LEU A 55 -4.07 18.76 1.49
N VAL A 56 -4.94 19.11 2.46
CA VAL A 56 -6.37 18.79 2.37
C VAL A 56 -7.02 19.47 1.16
N ALA A 57 -6.61 20.68 0.82
CA ALA A 57 -7.12 21.41 -0.34
C ALA A 57 -6.54 20.93 -1.68
N ALA A 58 -5.41 20.22 -1.67
CA ALA A 58 -4.70 19.82 -2.88
C ALA A 58 -5.37 18.63 -3.58
N LYS A 59 -5.66 18.79 -4.88
CA LYS A 59 -6.16 17.69 -5.74
C LYS A 59 -5.22 16.48 -5.77
N SER A 60 -3.92 16.71 -5.62
CA SER A 60 -2.89 15.67 -5.58
C SER A 60 -3.06 14.72 -4.38
N THR A 61 -3.64 15.17 -3.27
CA THR A 61 -3.86 14.34 -2.07
C THR A 61 -4.83 13.20 -2.35
N GLY A 62 -5.90 13.47 -3.11
CA GLY A 62 -6.82 12.41 -3.55
C GLY A 62 -6.15 11.40 -4.49
N ARG A 63 -5.29 11.88 -5.40
CA ARG A 63 -4.51 11.01 -6.30
C ARG A 63 -3.48 10.17 -5.53
N ALA A 64 -2.80 10.75 -4.55
CA ALA A 64 -1.87 10.06 -3.67
C ALA A 64 -2.57 8.96 -2.85
N ARG A 65 -3.78 9.24 -2.33
CA ARG A 65 -4.61 8.24 -1.66
C ARG A 65 -4.93 7.07 -2.59
N MET A 66 -5.36 7.34 -3.83
CA MET A 66 -5.66 6.30 -4.81
C MET A 66 -4.44 5.42 -5.11
N VAL A 67 -3.27 6.03 -5.34
CA VAL A 67 -2.02 5.28 -5.58
C VAL A 67 -1.66 4.43 -4.36
N TRP A 68 -1.76 4.99 -3.15
CA TRP A 68 -1.51 4.27 -1.90
C TRP A 68 -2.43 3.05 -1.76
N ASP A 69 -3.73 3.22 -1.97
CA ASP A 69 -4.72 2.14 -1.83
C ASP A 69 -4.45 1.01 -2.85
N VAL A 70 -4.05 1.33 -4.08
CA VAL A 70 -3.71 0.33 -5.11
C VAL A 70 -2.46 -0.46 -4.75
N ILE A 71 -1.40 0.20 -4.27
CA ILE A 71 -0.11 -0.46 -3.99
C ILE A 71 -0.18 -1.24 -2.67
N SER A 72 -0.89 -0.70 -1.67
CA SER A 72 -1.10 -1.36 -0.38
C SER A 72 -2.22 -2.39 -0.37
N LEU A 73 -3.06 -2.43 -1.41
CA LEU A 73 -4.34 -3.15 -1.42
C LEU A 73 -5.28 -2.73 -0.26
N GLY A 74 -5.11 -1.51 0.24
CA GLY A 74 -5.81 -1.03 1.44
C GLY A 74 -5.41 -1.77 2.72
N ALA A 75 -4.33 -2.56 2.72
CA ALA A 75 -3.93 -3.39 3.84
C ALA A 75 -3.50 -2.58 5.07
N PHE A 76 -2.82 -1.45 4.85
CA PHE A 76 -2.21 -0.71 5.95
C PHE A 76 -3.09 0.47 6.35
N GLY A 77 -3.44 0.51 7.63
CA GLY A 77 -4.30 1.52 8.21
C GLY A 77 -4.08 1.64 9.71
N GLU A 78 -4.50 2.77 10.27
CA GLU A 78 -4.29 3.11 11.68
C GLU A 78 -5.00 2.14 12.66
N ARG A 79 -6.03 1.43 12.21
CA ARG A 79 -6.77 0.42 12.98
C ARG A 79 -6.27 -1.01 12.80
N ALA A 80 -5.16 -1.24 12.10
CA ALA A 80 -4.55 -2.57 12.00
C ALA A 80 -3.90 -2.95 13.35
N SER A 81 -4.75 -3.29 14.32
CA SER A 81 -4.39 -3.81 15.64
C SER A 81 -4.21 -5.33 15.52
N GLY A 82 -3.09 -5.77 14.95
CA GLY A 82 -2.75 -7.19 14.87
C GLY A 82 -1.51 -7.46 14.00
N PRO A 83 -0.84 -8.61 14.16
CA PRO A 83 0.37 -8.96 13.41
C PRO A 83 0.14 -9.24 11.92
N LEU A 84 -1.10 -9.24 11.45
CA LEU A 84 -1.46 -9.34 10.05
C LEU A 84 -2.65 -8.41 9.79
N PRO A 85 -2.55 -7.48 8.82
CA PRO A 85 -3.72 -6.74 8.41
C PRO A 85 -4.79 -7.68 7.88
N THR A 86 -6.04 -7.49 8.31
CA THR A 86 -7.19 -8.36 7.97
C THR A 86 -7.31 -8.62 6.47
N VAL A 87 -6.90 -7.66 5.63
CA VAL A 87 -6.89 -7.82 4.16
C VAL A 87 -6.03 -9.00 3.67
N PHE A 88 -4.94 -9.35 4.37
CA PHE A 88 -4.13 -10.51 4.01
C PHE A 88 -4.86 -11.82 4.34
N LEU A 89 -5.62 -11.84 5.43
CA LEU A 89 -6.47 -12.96 5.78
C LEU A 89 -7.65 -13.07 4.81
N ASP A 90 -8.26 -11.95 4.41
CA ASP A 90 -9.35 -11.94 3.43
C ASP A 90 -8.86 -12.43 2.05
N ALA A 91 -7.70 -11.95 1.60
CA ALA A 91 -7.08 -12.41 0.36
C ALA A 91 -6.71 -13.89 0.41
N LEU A 92 -6.18 -14.37 1.55
CA LEU A 92 -5.90 -15.78 1.77
C LEU A 92 -7.18 -16.62 1.76
N CYS A 93 -8.22 -16.21 2.50
CA CYS A 93 -9.52 -16.87 2.53
C CYS A 93 -10.16 -16.94 1.14
N GLU A 94 -10.10 -15.85 0.37
CA GLU A 94 -10.59 -15.81 -1.00
C GLU A 94 -9.79 -16.74 -1.93
N ALA A 95 -8.46 -16.79 -1.78
CA ALA A 95 -7.63 -17.74 -2.52
C ALA A 95 -7.96 -19.20 -2.15
N LEU A 96 -8.17 -19.49 -0.87
CA LEU A 96 -8.56 -20.81 -0.36
C LEU A 96 -9.92 -21.29 -0.89
N ARG A 97 -10.81 -20.36 -1.25
CA ARG A 97 -12.13 -20.68 -1.84
C ARG A 97 -12.07 -20.96 -3.35
N ARG A 98 -10.92 -20.80 -4.00
CA ARG A 98 -10.76 -21.03 -5.45
C ARG A 98 -10.72 -22.54 -5.73
N PRO A 99 -11.56 -23.08 -6.63
CA PRO A 99 -11.59 -24.51 -6.99
C PRO A 99 -10.32 -25.06 -7.67
N ARG A 100 -9.29 -24.22 -7.88
CA ARG A 100 -8.04 -24.54 -8.59
C ARG A 100 -6.82 -23.99 -7.86
N LEU A 101 -6.90 -23.85 -6.54
CA LEU A 101 -5.80 -23.31 -5.74
C LEU A 101 -4.51 -24.09 -5.97
N GLU A 102 -4.60 -25.42 -5.98
CA GLU A 102 -3.48 -26.34 -6.17
C GLU A 102 -2.78 -26.10 -7.52
N HIS A 103 -3.57 -25.85 -8.57
CA HIS A 103 -3.05 -25.56 -9.90
C HIS A 103 -2.42 -24.16 -9.99
N LEU A 104 -2.96 -23.18 -9.26
CA LEU A 104 -2.38 -21.84 -9.15
C LEU A 104 -1.07 -21.87 -8.35
N LEU A 105 -1.01 -22.64 -7.26
CA LEU A 105 0.19 -22.81 -6.44
C LEU A 105 1.30 -23.55 -7.20
N ALA A 106 0.96 -24.61 -7.93
CA ALA A 106 1.91 -25.32 -8.80
C ALA A 106 2.57 -24.37 -9.80
N ARG A 107 1.77 -23.56 -10.51
CA ARG A 107 2.30 -22.55 -11.45
C ARG A 107 3.16 -21.47 -10.79
N LEU A 108 2.90 -21.16 -9.52
CA LEU A 108 3.66 -20.16 -8.78
C LEU A 108 5.03 -20.71 -8.33
N VAL A 109 5.11 -22.00 -8.04
CA VAL A 109 6.35 -22.71 -7.66
C VAL A 109 7.18 -23.08 -8.89
N ASP A 110 6.51 -23.47 -9.99
CA ASP A 110 7.11 -23.87 -11.26
C ASP A 110 7.53 -22.66 -12.11
N GLY A 111 7.01 -21.45 -11.82
CA GLY A 111 7.38 -20.19 -12.46
C GLY A 111 8.71 -19.60 -11.98
N ARG A 112 9.70 -20.45 -11.67
CA ARG A 112 11.11 -20.09 -11.59
C ARG A 112 11.81 -20.37 -12.91
#